data_AF-A0A6V8Q6Z4-F1
#
_entry.id   AF-A0A6V8Q6Z4-F1
#
_cell.length_a   1.000
_cell.length_b   1.000
_cell.length_c   1.000
_cell.angle_alpha   90.00
_cell.angle_beta   90.00
_cell.angle_gamma   90.00
#
_symmetry.space_group_name_H-M   'P 1'
#
loop_
_entity.id
_entity.type
_entity.pdbx_description
1 polymer ?
#
loop_
_entity_poly.entity_id
_entity_poly.type
_entity_poly.pdbx_seq_one_letter_code
_entity_poly.pdbx_strand_id
1 'polypeptide(L)'
;MFGFISRWNEPKEDSPIDYLVHIKKIALPLYPQFGLVPNVYYIPPINVPEEFNRQLFGPGAKNAVELYKKGHEDKKLVGLLMLFGATEKIVSSFKVEGAIDDGYCFGYDDRGTELVKVPFKEPILVRKEYDEERDVYRDSVT
;
A
#
# COMPACT_ATOMS: atom_id res chain seq x y z
N MET A 1 -3.11 -3.89 -5.48
CA MET A 1 -2.11 -4.98 -5.50
C MET A 1 -2.83 -6.31 -5.48
N PHE A 2 -2.34 -7.30 -6.22
CA PHE A 2 -2.89 -8.67 -6.23
C PHE A 2 -1.87 -9.61 -5.58
N GLY A 3 -2.34 -10.65 -4.90
CA GLY A 3 -1.49 -11.61 -4.22
C GLY A 3 -2.29 -12.69 -3.50
N PHE A 4 -1.59 -13.53 -2.76
CA PHE A 4 -2.18 -14.62 -1.99
C PHE A 4 -2.20 -14.26 -0.51
N ILE A 5 -3.29 -14.60 0.16
CA ILE A 5 -3.46 -14.48 1.60
C ILE A 5 -3.23 -15.85 2.23
N SER A 6 -2.46 -15.92 3.32
CA SER A 6 -2.22 -17.19 4.00
C SER A 6 -3.42 -17.57 4.89
N ARG A 7 -3.30 -18.70 5.60
CA ARG A 7 -4.25 -19.02 6.66
C ARG A 7 -4.05 -18.06 7.83
N TRP A 8 -5.14 -17.64 8.47
CA TRP A 8 -5.11 -16.66 9.57
C TRP A 8 -4.17 -17.03 10.72
N ASN A 9 -3.95 -18.32 10.96
CA ASN A 9 -3.10 -18.85 12.04
C ASN A 9 -1.63 -19.03 11.64
N GLU A 10 -1.30 -18.80 10.37
CA GLU A 10 0.05 -18.92 9.81
C GLU A 10 0.37 -17.69 8.91
N PRO A 11 0.28 -16.46 9.43
CA PRO A 11 0.59 -15.25 8.66
C PRO A 11 2.09 -15.16 8.35
N LYS A 12 2.44 -14.69 7.15
CA LYS A 12 3.83 -14.44 6.75
C LYS A 12 4.15 -12.96 6.83
N GLU A 13 5.17 -12.58 7.61
CA GLU A 13 5.53 -11.17 7.81
C GLU A 13 6.05 -10.46 6.57
N ASP A 14 6.68 -11.21 5.68
CA ASP A 14 7.24 -10.75 4.43
C ASP A 14 6.25 -10.83 3.27
N SER A 15 5.05 -11.39 3.44
CA SER A 15 3.99 -11.37 2.43
C SER A 15 3.27 -10.01 2.43
N PRO A 16 3.16 -9.32 1.28
CA PRO A 16 2.44 -8.04 1.19
C PRO A 16 1.01 -8.10 1.71
N ILE A 17 0.26 -9.14 1.32
CA ILE A 17 -1.16 -9.24 1.66
C ILE A 17 -1.34 -9.59 3.14
N ASP A 18 -0.56 -10.54 3.66
CA ASP A 18 -0.62 -10.89 5.09
C ASP A 18 -0.19 -9.72 5.98
N TYR A 19 0.82 -8.96 5.56
CA TYR A 19 1.26 -7.79 6.31
C TYR A 19 0.11 -6.78 6.47
N LEU A 20 -0.63 -6.48 5.41
CA LEU A 20 -1.75 -5.53 5.47
C LEU A 20 -2.98 -6.08 6.21
N VAL A 21 -3.31 -7.34 6.01
CA VAL A 21 -4.57 -7.94 6.49
C VAL A 21 -4.41 -8.60 7.85
N HIS A 22 -3.44 -9.52 8.01
CA HIS A 22 -3.30 -10.33 9.21
C HIS A 22 -2.46 -9.67 10.30
N ILE A 23 -1.41 -8.93 9.91
CA ILE A 23 -0.41 -8.40 10.84
C ILE A 23 -0.74 -6.96 11.24
N LYS A 24 -0.69 -6.03 10.29
CA LYS A 24 -0.96 -4.61 10.54
C LYS A 24 -2.45 -4.34 10.74
N LYS A 25 -3.32 -5.20 10.18
CA LYS A 25 -4.79 -5.10 10.26
C LYS A 25 -5.32 -3.73 9.81
N ILE A 26 -4.71 -3.22 8.75
CA ILE A 26 -5.05 -1.92 8.14
C ILE A 26 -5.95 -2.08 6.92
N ALA A 27 -5.86 -3.22 6.23
CA ALA A 27 -6.76 -3.60 5.15
C ALA A 27 -7.84 -4.53 5.70
N LEU A 28 -9.10 -4.13 5.56
CA LEU A 28 -10.25 -4.79 6.16
C LEU A 28 -11.23 -5.28 5.08
N PRO A 29 -11.92 -6.42 5.31
CA PRO A 29 -12.94 -6.91 4.40
C PRO A 29 -14.18 -5.99 4.44
N LEU A 30 -14.89 -5.89 3.32
CA LEU A 30 -16.16 -5.19 3.25
C LEU A 30 -17.32 -6.09 3.73
N TYR A 31 -18.17 -5.57 4.60
CA TYR A 31 -19.33 -6.24 5.20
C TYR A 31 -19.02 -7.63 5.80
N PRO A 32 -18.05 -7.74 6.75
CA PRO A 32 -17.69 -9.04 7.36
C PRO A 32 -18.86 -9.74 8.06
N GLN A 33 -19.87 -8.99 8.52
CA GLN A 33 -21.07 -9.51 9.17
C GLN A 33 -21.90 -10.46 8.29
N PHE A 34 -21.70 -10.47 6.97
CA PHE A 34 -22.38 -11.41 6.08
C PHE A 34 -21.78 -12.82 6.10
N GLY A 35 -20.61 -13.03 6.72
CA GLY A 35 -20.03 -14.37 6.85
C GLY A 35 -19.56 -14.99 5.53
N LEU A 36 -19.42 -14.20 4.46
CA LEU A 36 -19.07 -14.67 3.11
C LEU A 36 -17.57 -14.89 2.90
N VAL A 37 -16.74 -14.55 3.88
CA VAL A 37 -15.28 -14.67 3.82
C VAL A 37 -14.71 -14.02 2.54
N PRO A 38 -14.91 -12.69 2.35
CA PRO A 38 -14.50 -12.03 1.13
C PRO A 38 -12.97 -11.99 0.98
N ASN A 39 -12.48 -12.06 -0.26
CA ASN A 39 -11.05 -12.01 -0.59
C ASN A 39 -10.58 -10.64 -1.07
N VAL A 40 -11.42 -9.61 -0.95
CA VAL A 40 -11.08 -8.22 -1.31
C VAL A 40 -11.09 -7.39 -0.04
N TYR A 41 -9.98 -6.70 0.21
CA TYR A 41 -9.72 -5.92 1.41
C TYR A 41 -9.44 -4.47 1.03
N TYR A 42 -9.91 -3.55 1.86
CA TYR A 42 -9.80 -2.11 1.64
C TYR A 42 -9.13 -1.46 2.84
N ILE A 43 -8.28 -0.46 2.59
CA ILE A 43 -7.88 0.48 3.63
C ILE A 43 -9.04 1.48 3.79
N PRO A 44 -9.65 1.60 4.99
CA PRO A 44 -10.81 2.46 5.16
C PRO A 44 -10.49 3.95 4.87
N PRO A 45 -11.42 4.71 4.28
CA PRO A 45 -11.24 6.13 4.01
C PRO A 45 -11.09 6.96 5.29
N ILE A 46 -10.20 7.95 5.26
CA ILE A 46 -9.90 8.83 6.40
C ILE A 46 -10.85 10.02 6.55
N ASN A 47 -11.65 10.32 5.54
CA ASN A 47 -12.46 11.56 5.41
C ASN A 47 -13.97 11.33 5.64
N VAL A 48 -14.33 10.25 6.34
CA VAL A 48 -15.73 9.90 6.63
C VAL A 48 -15.93 9.69 8.14
N PRO A 49 -17.17 9.79 8.66
CA PRO A 49 -17.46 9.48 10.06
C PRO A 49 -17.03 8.06 10.46
N GLU A 50 -16.62 7.89 11.73
CA GLU A 50 -16.17 6.61 12.27
C GLU A 50 -17.27 5.55 12.19
N GLU A 51 -18.52 5.94 12.46
CA GLU A 51 -19.69 5.07 12.44
C GLU A 51 -19.94 4.46 11.06
N PHE A 52 -19.71 5.26 10.01
CA PHE A 52 -19.84 4.80 8.63
C PHE A 52 -18.79 3.74 8.32
N ASN A 53 -17.52 4.00 8.66
CA ASN A 53 -16.45 3.01 8.52
C ASN A 53 -16.71 1.74 9.33
N ARG A 54 -17.22 1.87 10.56
CA ARG A 54 -17.56 0.73 11.42
C ARG A 54 -18.69 -0.13 10.82
N GLN A 55 -19.70 0.50 10.22
CA GLN A 55 -20.77 -0.22 9.52
C GLN A 55 -20.24 -1.07 8.36
N LEU A 56 -19.28 -0.52 7.59
CA LEU A 56 -18.72 -1.17 6.41
C LEU A 56 -17.67 -2.24 6.74
N PHE A 57 -16.75 -1.95 7.66
CA PHE A 57 -15.54 -2.76 7.88
C PHE A 57 -15.51 -3.43 9.26
N GLY A 58 -16.53 -3.20 10.09
CA GLY A 58 -16.65 -3.79 11.42
C GLY A 58 -15.84 -3.06 12.50
N PRO A 59 -15.65 -3.68 13.67
CA PRO A 59 -15.11 -3.01 14.86
C PRO A 59 -13.63 -2.58 14.73
N GLY A 60 -12.86 -3.16 13.81
CA GLY A 60 -11.46 -2.80 13.59
C GLY A 60 -11.24 -1.49 12.82
N ALA A 61 -12.31 -0.89 12.26
CA ALA A 61 -12.20 0.21 11.30
C ALA A 61 -11.52 1.46 11.87
N LYS A 62 -11.86 1.85 13.11
CA LYS A 62 -11.24 3.00 13.78
C LYS A 62 -9.72 2.86 13.88
N ASN A 63 -9.27 1.71 14.38
CA ASN A 63 -7.85 1.42 14.54
C ASN A 63 -7.11 1.40 13.20
N ALA A 64 -7.72 0.83 12.15
CA ALA A 64 -7.13 0.83 10.80
C ALA A 64 -6.93 2.26 10.27
N VAL A 65 -7.92 3.15 10.45
CA VAL A 65 -7.81 4.57 10.07
C VAL A 65 -6.71 5.29 10.85
N GLU A 66 -6.62 5.07 12.16
CA GLU A 66 -5.58 5.68 13.01
C GLU A 66 -4.18 5.21 12.63
N LEU A 67 -4.01 3.91 12.35
CA LEU A 67 -2.75 3.35 11.86
C LEU A 67 -2.37 3.92 10.49
N TYR A 68 -3.34 4.09 9.59
CA TYR A 68 -3.09 4.69 8.27
C TYR A 68 -2.63 6.14 8.38
N LYS A 69 -3.27 6.96 9.23
CA LYS A 69 -2.88 8.37 9.45
C LYS A 69 -1.44 8.49 9.95
N LYS A 70 -1.00 7.57 10.81
CA LYS A 70 0.38 7.47 11.30
C LYS A 70 1.30 6.66 10.37
N GLY A 71 0.79 6.20 9.24
CA GLY A 71 1.49 5.27 8.37
C GLY A 71 2.79 5.81 7.78
N HIS A 72 2.90 7.13 7.66
CA HIS A 72 4.12 7.81 7.21
C HIS A 72 5.34 7.58 8.12
N GLU A 73 5.14 7.15 9.37
CA GLU A 73 6.20 6.78 10.32
C GLU A 73 6.64 5.31 10.17
N ASP A 74 5.85 4.48 9.46
CA ASP A 74 6.08 3.05 9.31
C ASP A 74 6.69 2.73 7.94
N LYS A 75 7.99 2.46 7.93
CA LYS A 75 8.75 2.13 6.71
C LYS A 75 8.19 0.91 5.97
N LYS A 76 7.72 -0.12 6.69
CA LYS A 76 7.14 -1.32 6.06
C LYS A 76 5.84 -0.94 5.35
N LEU A 77 4.98 -0.17 6.00
CA LEU A 77 3.72 0.28 5.40
C LEU A 77 3.95 1.22 4.21
N VAL A 78 4.82 2.23 4.35
CA VAL A 78 5.17 3.15 3.25
C VAL A 78 5.75 2.38 2.07
N GLY A 79 6.76 1.55 2.31
CA GLY A 79 7.37 0.75 1.25
C GLY A 79 6.38 -0.14 0.53
N LEU A 80 5.46 -0.75 1.28
CA LEU A 80 4.44 -1.60 0.70
C LEU A 80 3.42 -0.83 -0.13
N LEU A 81 3.01 0.36 0.31
CA LEU A 81 2.15 1.24 -0.49
C LEU A 81 2.86 1.71 -1.76
N MET A 82 4.16 1.98 -1.72
CA MET A 82 4.95 2.32 -2.90
C MET A 82 5.06 1.18 -3.91
N LEU A 83 4.96 -0.08 -3.48
CA LEU A 83 4.92 -1.23 -4.40
C LEU A 83 3.59 -1.34 -5.17
N PHE A 84 2.54 -0.61 -4.78
CA PHE A 84 1.24 -0.72 -5.44
C PHE A 84 1.32 -0.17 -6.86
N GLY A 85 1.09 -1.03 -7.85
CA GLY A 85 1.15 -0.64 -9.25
C GLY A 85 2.57 -0.52 -9.82
N ALA A 86 3.59 -0.83 -9.03
CA ALA A 86 4.99 -0.76 -9.48
C ALA A 86 5.38 -1.91 -10.44
N THR A 87 4.58 -2.97 -10.51
CA THR A 87 4.79 -4.11 -11.41
C THR A 87 3.46 -4.79 -11.75
N GLU A 88 3.42 -5.46 -12.89
CA GLU A 88 2.30 -6.31 -13.35
C GLU A 88 2.34 -7.73 -12.77
N LYS A 89 3.49 -8.13 -12.19
CA LYS A 89 3.68 -9.45 -11.59
C LYS A 89 3.18 -9.50 -10.16
N ILE A 90 2.84 -10.69 -9.68
CA ILE A 90 2.51 -10.90 -8.27
C ILE A 90 3.79 -10.82 -7.44
N VAL A 91 3.79 -9.94 -6.45
CA VAL A 91 4.86 -9.83 -5.45
C VAL A 91 4.53 -10.80 -4.31
N SER A 92 5.31 -11.87 -4.19
CA SER A 92 5.13 -12.92 -3.19
C SER A 92 5.70 -12.54 -1.82
N SER A 93 6.82 -11.82 -1.82
CA SER A 93 7.42 -11.28 -0.60
C SER A 93 8.03 -9.89 -0.83
N PHE A 94 8.21 -9.13 0.25
CA PHE A 94 8.82 -7.80 0.20
C PHE A 94 9.88 -7.61 1.28
N LYS A 95 10.81 -6.70 1.01
CA LYS A 95 11.84 -6.25 1.96
C LYS A 95 11.93 -4.74 1.95
N VAL A 96 12.27 -4.15 3.10
CA VAL A 96 12.55 -2.73 3.24
C VAL A 96 13.98 -2.52 3.74
N GLU A 97 14.69 -1.56 3.17
CA GLU A 97 16.05 -1.19 3.57
C GLU A 97 16.22 0.34 3.57
N GLY A 98 17.10 0.86 4.43
CA GLY A 98 17.39 2.30 4.53
C GLY A 98 16.51 3.10 5.49
N ALA A 99 16.66 4.43 5.48
CA ALA A 99 15.83 5.35 6.27
C ALA A 99 14.53 5.69 5.51
N ILE A 100 13.60 6.37 6.16
CA ILE A 100 12.32 6.75 5.51
C ILE A 100 12.53 7.71 4.33
N ASP A 101 13.59 8.52 4.38
CA ASP A 101 13.88 9.56 3.39
C ASP A 101 14.65 9.07 2.15
N ASP A 102 15.45 8.02 2.30
CA ASP A 102 16.38 7.52 1.26
C ASP A 102 16.31 6.00 1.04
N GLY A 103 15.41 5.32 1.74
CA GLY A 103 15.25 3.88 1.69
C GLY A 103 14.43 3.38 0.51
N TYR A 104 14.42 2.06 0.39
CA TYR A 104 13.79 1.34 -0.71
C TYR A 104 12.92 0.20 -0.21
N CYS A 105 11.87 -0.08 -0.97
CA CYS A 105 11.13 -1.33 -0.90
C CYS A 105 11.45 -2.21 -2.11
N PHE A 106 11.69 -3.47 -1.85
CA PHE A 106 11.97 -4.50 -2.85
C PHE A 106 10.81 -5.49 -2.85
N GLY A 107 10.36 -5.87 -4.04
CA GLY A 107 9.39 -6.95 -4.23
C GLY A 107 10.04 -8.15 -4.91
N TYR A 108 9.73 -9.35 -4.44
CA TYR A 108 10.27 -10.61 -4.95
C TYR A 108 9.16 -11.55 -5.44
N ASP A 109 9.51 -12.45 -6.36
CA ASP A 109 8.64 -13.57 -6.75
C ASP A 109 8.65 -14.71 -5.73
N ASP A 110 7.94 -15.80 -6.02
CA ASP A 110 7.87 -17.00 -5.18
C ASP A 110 9.19 -17.79 -5.07
N ARG A 111 10.16 -17.50 -5.94
CA ARG A 111 11.50 -18.10 -5.95
C ARG A 111 12.55 -17.21 -5.27
N GLY A 112 12.15 -16.02 -4.81
CA GLY A 112 13.06 -15.03 -4.22
C GLY A 112 13.82 -14.19 -5.24
N THR A 113 13.41 -14.20 -6.52
CA THR A 113 13.98 -13.33 -7.55
C THR A 113 13.43 -11.92 -7.38
N GLU A 114 14.30 -10.90 -7.41
CA GLU A 114 13.86 -9.50 -7.36
C GLU A 114 13.04 -9.14 -8.62
N LEU A 115 11.83 -8.64 -8.40
CA LEU A 115 10.93 -8.19 -9.46
C LEU A 115 10.97 -6.68 -9.66
N VAL A 116 11.04 -5.94 -8.55
CA VAL A 116 10.91 -4.48 -8.54
C VAL A 116 11.57 -3.88 -7.32
N LYS A 117 12.11 -2.68 -7.49
CA LYS A 117 12.67 -1.84 -6.43
C LYS A 117 12.09 -0.44 -6.55
N VAL A 118 11.47 0.06 -5.49
CA VAL A 118 10.86 1.39 -5.42
C VAL A 118 11.44 2.21 -4.27
N PRO A 119 11.72 3.50 -4.44
CA PRO A 119 12.11 4.37 -3.33
C PRO A 119 10.90 4.66 -2.43
N PHE A 120 11.11 4.91 -1.14
CA PHE A 120 10.03 5.37 -0.26
C PHE A 120 9.53 6.78 -0.61
N LYS A 121 10.42 7.61 -1.17
CA LYS A 121 10.13 8.97 -1.59
C LYS A 121 10.40 9.10 -3.09
N GLU A 122 9.35 9.36 -3.85
CA GLU A 122 9.49 9.60 -5.27
C GLU A 122 10.22 10.91 -5.55
N PRO A 123 11.11 10.95 -6.55
CA PRO A 123 11.76 12.17 -6.95
C PRO A 123 10.74 13.14 -7.57
N ILE A 124 10.71 14.37 -7.08
CA ILE A 124 9.87 15.42 -7.64
C ILE A 124 10.59 15.99 -8.86
N LEU A 125 10.05 15.76 -10.07
CA LEU A 125 10.51 16.40 -11.29
C LEU A 125 9.72 17.68 -11.55
N VAL A 126 10.35 18.83 -11.29
CA VAL A 126 9.82 20.13 -11.71
C VAL A 126 10.20 20.37 -13.17
N ARG A 127 9.20 20.46 -14.05
CA ARG A 127 9.40 20.79 -15.47
C ARG A 127 9.37 22.30 -15.66
N LYS A 128 10.29 22.83 -16.46
CA LYS A 128 10.28 24.24 -16.86
C LYS A 128 8.99 24.57 -17.61
N GLU A 129 8.51 25.80 -17.47
CA GLU A 129 7.34 26.30 -18.20
C GLU A 129 7.53 26.18 -19.71
N TYR A 130 8.68 26.58 -20.24
CA TYR A 130 9.02 26.41 -21.66
C TYR A 130 9.87 25.15 -21.90
N ASP A 131 9.51 24.36 -22.92
CA ASP A 131 10.24 23.18 -23.39
C ASP A 131 11.09 23.53 -24.63
N GLU A 132 12.36 23.85 -24.43
CA GLU A 132 13.30 24.19 -25.51
C GLU A 132 13.46 23.06 -26.54
N GLU A 133 13.36 21.80 -26.13
CA GLU A 133 13.54 20.65 -27.04
C GLU A 133 12.34 20.48 -27.98
N ARG A 134 11.14 20.80 -27.48
CA ARG A 134 9.89 20.65 -28.23
C ARG A 134 9.35 21.97 -28.80
N ASP A 135 9.98 23.09 -28.48
CA ASP A 135 9.54 24.46 -28.83
C ASP A 135 8.07 24.73 -28.46
N VAL A 136 7.71 24.41 -27.22
CA VAL A 136 6.34 24.61 -26.70
C VAL A 136 6.32 25.15 -25.28
N TYR A 137 5.30 25.93 -24.96
CA TYR A 137 4.94 26.26 -23.59
C TYR A 137 4.10 25.14 -22.98
N ARG A 138 4.42 24.78 -21.73
CA ARG A 138 3.66 23.84 -20.91
C ARG A 138 2.66 24.63 -20.07
N ASP A 139 1.41 24.63 -20.50
CA ASP A 139 0.32 25.20 -19.71
C ASP A 139 -0.28 24.17 -18.76
N SER A 140 -0.30 24.49 -17.47
CA SER A 140 -1.10 23.77 -16.48
C SER A 140 -2.43 24.50 -16.32
N VAL A 141 -3.49 23.96 -16.91
CA VAL A 141 -4.86 24.47 -16.70
C VAL A 141 -5.34 23.97 -15.34
N THR A 142 -5.43 24.88 -14.37
CA THR A 142 -6.10 24.69 -13.07
C THR A 142 -7.62 24.78 -13.19
#